data_AF-A0AA42IFP8-F1
#
_entry.id   AF-A0AA42IFP8-F1
#
_cell.length_a   1.000
_cell.length_b   1.000
_cell.length_c   1.000
_cell.angle_alpha   90.00
_cell.angle_beta   90.00
_cell.angle_gamma   90.00
#
_symmetry.space_group_name_H-M   'P 1'
#
loop_
_entity.id
_entity.type
_entity.pdbx_description
1 polymer ?
#
loop_
_entity_poly.entity_id
_entity_poly.type
_entity_poly.pdbx_seq_one_letter_code
_entity_poly.pdbx_strand_id
1 'polypeptide(L)'
;MKKLLLTTVCMATLTLAACEKKGTEPAVEQTTSASEATSTEATTIVANHSNNNIADIQADLLAVQTLSNAKAQEAAAFQKEVSATLEKKDPAQIKAMVEKTETYVKQFNDELDALTLKSAEVDALREKMQDANDLGVELTKESTKTTPDSAKITELQNKATELQKSIIADVTALEAKVKAAPAS
;
A
#
# COMPACT_ATOMS: atom_id res chain seq x y z
N MET A 1 -14.11 29.40 14.09
CA MET A 1 -13.07 28.77 13.26
C MET A 1 -12.31 27.76 14.10
N LYS A 2 -12.69 26.47 14.01
CA LYS A 2 -12.03 25.39 14.76
C LYS A 2 -10.88 24.88 13.90
N LYS A 3 -9.65 25.15 14.35
CA LYS A 3 -8.43 24.65 13.74
C LYS A 3 -8.42 23.12 13.92
N LEU A 4 -8.62 22.37 12.85
CA LEU A 4 -8.34 20.94 12.85
C LEU A 4 -6.82 20.78 12.94
N LEU A 5 -6.35 20.46 14.14
CA LEU A 5 -4.99 19.99 14.33
C LEU A 5 -4.92 18.60 13.68
N LEU A 6 -4.16 18.49 12.58
CA LEU A 6 -3.79 17.22 11.98
C LEU A 6 -3.20 16.33 13.08
N THR A 7 -3.98 15.34 13.49
CA THR A 7 -3.51 14.25 14.34
C THR A 7 -2.42 13.51 13.61
N THR A 8 -1.22 13.64 14.14
CA THR A 8 -0.03 12.82 13.90
C THR A 8 -0.41 11.38 13.52
N VAL A 9 -0.21 11.03 12.25
CA VAL A 9 -0.24 9.65 11.80
C VAL A 9 0.86 8.91 12.56
N CYS A 10 0.46 7.92 13.36
CA CYS A 10 1.37 7.13 14.17
C CYS A 10 2.10 6.12 13.27
N MET A 11 3.12 6.58 12.55
CA MET A 11 4.06 5.69 11.88
C MET A 11 5.05 5.18 12.91
N ALA A 12 4.82 3.96 13.41
CA ALA A 12 5.80 3.24 14.19
C ALA A 12 7.00 2.92 13.28
N THR A 13 8.04 3.74 13.38
CA THR A 13 9.31 3.56 12.67
C THR A 13 10.06 2.36 13.25
N LEU A 14 9.96 1.20 12.61
CA LEU A 14 10.93 0.12 12.77
C LEU A 14 12.16 0.46 11.92
N THR A 15 13.13 1.17 12.51
CA THR A 15 14.43 1.42 11.88
C THR A 15 15.30 0.18 12.05
N LEU A 16 15.37 -0.68 11.03
CA LEU A 16 16.52 -1.56 10.84
C LEU A 16 17.50 -0.87 9.89
N ALA A 17 18.62 -0.42 10.48
CA ALA A 17 19.75 0.12 9.76
C ALA A 17 20.55 -1.02 9.09
N ALA A 18 20.76 -0.93 7.77
CA ALA A 18 21.95 -1.45 7.10
C ALA A 18 22.16 -0.76 5.74
N CYS A 19 23.42 -0.43 5.49
CA CYS A 19 23.96 0.56 4.56
C CYS A 19 23.94 0.22 3.07
N GLU A 20 23.95 1.33 2.30
CA GLU A 20 24.52 1.62 0.98
C GLU A 20 24.82 0.49 -0.04
N LYS A 21 24.40 0.71 -1.31
CA LYS A 21 25.29 1.24 -2.38
C LYS A 21 24.60 1.39 -3.76
N LYS A 22 24.34 2.66 -4.14
CA LYS A 22 24.53 3.36 -5.44
C LYS A 22 24.56 2.57 -6.77
N GLY A 23 23.72 2.98 -7.74
CA GLY A 23 24.02 2.80 -9.18
C GLY A 23 22.87 3.00 -10.20
N THR A 24 22.56 4.25 -10.52
CA THR A 24 22.47 4.86 -11.88
C THR A 24 21.64 4.22 -13.03
N GLU A 25 20.59 4.96 -13.42
CA GLU A 25 19.88 5.05 -14.73
C GLU A 25 20.80 5.36 -15.95
N PRO A 26 20.41 5.10 -17.22
CA PRO A 26 19.60 6.07 -17.97
C PRO A 26 18.64 5.56 -19.08
N ALA A 27 17.75 6.47 -19.49
CA ALA A 27 16.85 6.50 -20.66
C ALA A 27 17.55 6.23 -22.03
N VAL A 28 16.85 5.93 -23.14
CA VAL A 28 16.38 6.91 -24.18
C VAL A 28 15.25 6.34 -25.09
N GLU A 29 14.27 7.21 -25.36
CA GLU A 29 13.31 7.49 -26.47
C GLU A 29 13.01 6.56 -27.69
N GLN A 30 11.68 6.38 -27.91
CA GLN A 30 10.82 6.77 -29.07
C GLN A 30 11.08 6.23 -30.51
N THR A 31 10.12 5.49 -31.11
CA THR A 31 9.15 5.98 -32.16
C THR A 31 8.23 4.88 -32.76
N THR A 32 6.91 5.18 -32.73
CA THR A 32 5.80 4.88 -33.68
C THR A 32 5.68 3.57 -34.48
N SER A 33 4.50 2.94 -34.39
CA SER A 33 3.63 2.67 -35.55
C SER A 33 2.18 2.44 -35.13
N ALA A 34 1.26 3.04 -35.89
CA ALA A 34 -0.18 2.94 -35.75
C ALA A 34 -0.70 1.62 -36.34
N SER A 35 -1.79 1.10 -35.77
CA SER A 35 -2.76 0.27 -36.49
C SER A 35 -4.10 0.34 -35.77
N GLU A 36 -5.09 0.89 -36.46
CA GLU A 36 -6.50 0.85 -36.10
C GLU A 36 -7.01 -0.59 -36.20
N ALA A 37 -7.73 -1.04 -35.19
CA ALA A 37 -8.65 -2.16 -35.29
C ALA A 37 -9.91 -1.82 -34.48
N THR A 38 -10.98 -1.55 -35.22
CA THR A 38 -12.35 -1.41 -34.74
C THR A 38 -12.78 -2.69 -34.03
N SER A 39 -13.24 -2.60 -32.79
CA SER A 39 -14.00 -3.68 -32.15
C SER A 39 -14.96 -3.14 -31.09
N THR A 40 -16.24 -3.28 -31.41
CA THR A 40 -17.44 -3.46 -30.58
C THR A 40 -17.40 -2.92 -29.14
N GLU A 41 -18.13 -1.83 -28.93
CA GLU A 41 -18.47 -1.26 -27.61
C GLU A 41 -19.13 -2.31 -26.71
N ALA A 42 -18.34 -2.85 -25.77
CA ALA A 42 -18.84 -3.03 -24.42
C ALA A 42 -18.68 -1.68 -23.73
N THR A 43 -19.76 -1.12 -23.17
CA THR A 43 -19.69 0.07 -22.33
C THR A 43 -18.95 -0.30 -21.05
N THR A 44 -17.62 -0.34 -21.11
CA THR A 44 -16.77 -0.18 -19.94
C THR A 44 -17.07 1.22 -19.43
N ILE A 45 -17.63 1.30 -18.22
CA ILE A 45 -17.53 2.51 -17.42
C ILE A 45 -16.02 2.68 -17.19
N VAL A 46 -15.35 3.39 -18.11
CA VAL A 46 -14.02 3.91 -17.82
C VAL A 46 -14.27 4.90 -16.70
N ALA A 47 -13.89 4.53 -15.47
CA ALA A 47 -13.88 5.47 -14.37
C ALA A 47 -13.03 6.66 -14.83
N ASN A 48 -13.70 7.76 -15.17
CA ASN A 48 -13.01 8.94 -15.68
C ASN A 48 -12.40 9.63 -14.46
N HIS A 49 -11.23 9.15 -14.04
CA HIS A 49 -10.54 9.73 -12.91
C HIS A 49 -10.18 11.18 -13.23
N SER A 50 -10.40 12.06 -12.26
CA SER A 50 -9.87 13.40 -12.31
C SER A 50 -8.36 13.35 -12.15
N ASN A 51 -7.69 14.32 -12.77
CA ASN A 51 -6.24 14.46 -12.72
C ASN A 51 -5.90 15.83 -12.19
N ASN A 52 -5.01 15.91 -11.20
CA ASN A 52 -4.60 17.16 -10.54
C ASN A 52 -5.77 17.97 -9.93
N ASN A 53 -6.91 17.34 -9.65
CA ASN A 53 -8.03 18.00 -8.97
C ASN A 53 -7.81 17.94 -7.46
N ILE A 54 -7.51 19.09 -6.85
CA ILE A 54 -7.20 19.19 -5.42
C ILE A 54 -8.33 18.70 -4.53
N ALA A 55 -9.58 19.02 -4.85
CA ALA A 55 -10.72 18.65 -4.02
C ALA A 55 -10.93 17.13 -4.02
N ASP A 56 -10.79 16.49 -5.18
CA ASP A 56 -10.89 15.04 -5.32
C ASP A 56 -9.71 14.35 -4.61
N ILE A 57 -8.47 14.81 -4.83
CA ILE A 57 -7.27 14.27 -4.13
C ILE A 57 -7.44 14.37 -2.61
N GLN A 58 -7.92 15.50 -2.10
CA GLN A 58 -8.12 15.69 -0.66
C GLN A 58 -9.20 14.75 -0.10
N ALA A 59 -10.33 14.61 -0.80
CA ALA A 59 -11.42 13.74 -0.38
C ALA A 59 -10.99 12.26 -0.39
N ASP A 60 -10.29 11.85 -1.43
CA ASP A 60 -9.82 10.48 -1.60
C ASP A 60 -8.72 10.12 -0.59
N LEU A 61 -7.75 11.01 -0.36
CA LEU A 61 -6.74 10.82 0.69
C LEU A 61 -7.39 10.63 2.06
N LEU A 62 -8.42 11.42 2.38
CA LEU A 62 -9.15 11.29 3.64
C LEU A 62 -9.87 9.94 3.73
N ALA A 63 -10.46 9.45 2.64
CA ALA A 63 -11.11 8.14 2.59
C ALA A 63 -10.12 7.00 2.85
N VAL A 64 -8.99 7.00 2.11
CA VAL A 64 -7.91 6.01 2.29
C VAL A 64 -7.33 6.07 3.71
N GLN A 65 -7.08 7.27 4.24
CA GLN A 65 -6.58 7.45 5.61
C GLN A 65 -7.57 6.93 6.66
N THR A 66 -8.86 7.20 6.48
CA THR A 66 -9.91 6.74 7.41
C THR A 66 -9.96 5.22 7.45
N LEU A 67 -9.97 4.58 6.29
CA LEU A 67 -9.94 3.12 6.18
C LEU A 67 -8.66 2.53 6.80
N SER A 68 -7.49 3.09 6.46
CA SER A 68 -6.19 2.63 6.98
C SER A 68 -6.13 2.70 8.51
N ASN A 69 -6.67 3.77 9.10
CA ASN A 69 -6.72 3.93 10.55
C ASN A 69 -7.66 2.91 11.21
N ALA A 70 -8.84 2.65 10.62
CA ALA A 70 -9.76 1.64 11.12
C ALA A 70 -9.09 0.25 11.10
N LYS A 71 -8.43 -0.08 9.98
CA LYS A 71 -7.69 -1.34 9.82
C LYS A 71 -6.53 -1.48 10.80
N ALA A 72 -5.79 -0.40 11.04
CA ALA A 72 -4.70 -0.41 12.03
C ALA A 72 -5.22 -0.71 13.45
N GLN A 73 -6.41 -0.22 13.82
CA GLN A 73 -7.03 -0.53 15.10
C GLN A 73 -7.43 -2.01 15.22
N GLU A 74 -8.00 -2.59 14.15
CA GLU A 74 -8.30 -4.03 14.08
C GLU A 74 -7.02 -4.88 14.22
N ALA A 75 -5.93 -4.46 13.56
CA ALA A 75 -4.65 -5.18 13.59
C ALA A 75 -3.92 -5.10 14.94
N ALA A 76 -4.17 -4.06 15.75
CA ALA A 76 -3.47 -3.88 17.03
C ALA A 76 -3.73 -5.03 18.02
N ALA A 77 -4.92 -5.65 17.97
CA ALA A 77 -5.22 -6.84 18.76
C ALA A 77 -4.45 -8.07 18.24
N PHE A 78 -4.35 -8.20 16.91
CA PHE A 78 -3.69 -9.32 16.25
C PHE A 78 -2.18 -9.37 16.51
N GLN A 79 -1.51 -8.21 16.59
CA GLN A 79 -0.06 -8.16 16.85
C GLN A 79 0.36 -8.90 18.14
N LYS A 80 -0.46 -8.82 19.20
CA LYS A 80 -0.18 -9.53 20.45
C LYS A 80 -0.32 -11.04 20.30
N GLU A 81 -1.31 -11.49 19.53
CA GLU A 81 -1.52 -12.92 19.23
C GLU A 81 -0.36 -13.49 18.41
N VAL A 82 0.15 -12.72 17.44
CA VAL A 82 1.28 -13.12 16.58
C VAL A 82 2.52 -13.40 17.42
N SER A 83 2.93 -12.45 18.28
CA SER A 83 4.12 -12.64 19.13
C SER A 83 4.01 -13.88 20.02
N ALA A 84 2.87 -14.08 20.69
CA ALA A 84 2.64 -15.23 21.55
C ALA A 84 2.61 -16.57 20.77
N THR A 85 2.16 -16.54 19.51
CA THR A 85 2.11 -17.72 18.64
C THR A 85 3.51 -18.14 18.18
N LEU A 86 4.33 -17.17 17.78
CA LEU A 86 5.69 -17.42 17.31
C LEU A 86 6.62 -17.94 18.42
N GLU A 87 6.42 -17.49 19.67
CA GLU A 87 7.16 -17.99 20.84
C GLU A 87 6.94 -19.48 21.11
N LYS A 88 5.70 -19.96 20.93
CA LYS A 88 5.33 -21.35 21.17
C LYS A 88 5.88 -22.32 20.13
N LYS A 89 6.27 -21.82 18.94
CA LYS A 89 6.79 -22.60 17.81
C LYS A 89 5.89 -23.78 17.40
N ASP A 90 4.58 -23.69 17.66
CA ASP A 90 3.61 -24.71 17.31
C ASP A 90 3.21 -24.55 15.83
N PRO A 91 3.54 -25.52 14.95
CA PRO A 91 3.26 -25.40 13.52
C PRO A 91 1.77 -25.22 13.19
N ALA A 92 0.86 -25.79 14.00
CA ALA A 92 -0.57 -25.64 13.76
C ALA A 92 -1.06 -24.22 14.10
N GLN A 93 -0.56 -23.64 15.19
CA GLN A 93 -0.88 -22.25 15.56
C GLN A 93 -0.24 -21.26 14.57
N ILE A 94 0.98 -21.53 14.11
CA ILE A 94 1.65 -20.72 13.08
C ILE A 94 0.83 -20.75 11.78
N LYS A 95 0.38 -21.91 11.32
CA LYS A 95 -0.47 -22.02 10.12
C LYS A 95 -1.77 -21.24 10.27
N ALA A 96 -2.46 -21.38 11.40
CA ALA A 96 -3.69 -20.64 11.67
C ALA A 96 -3.46 -19.11 11.73
N MET A 97 -2.30 -18.68 12.25
CA MET A 97 -1.91 -17.27 12.24
C MET A 97 -1.68 -16.76 10.80
N VAL A 98 -1.00 -17.53 9.94
CA VAL A 98 -0.81 -17.17 8.53
C VAL A 98 -2.15 -17.02 7.82
N GLU A 99 -3.08 -17.97 8.01
CA GLU A 99 -4.43 -17.92 7.41
C GLU A 99 -5.24 -16.69 7.86
N LYS A 100 -5.13 -16.33 9.15
CA LYS A 100 -5.73 -15.09 9.68
C LYS A 100 -5.13 -13.86 9.00
N THR A 101 -3.81 -13.79 8.85
CA THR A 101 -3.13 -12.68 8.16
C THR A 101 -3.59 -12.55 6.71
N GLU A 102 -3.67 -13.67 5.98
CA GLU A 102 -4.16 -13.69 4.60
C GLU A 102 -5.59 -13.16 4.50
N THR A 103 -6.47 -13.64 5.39
CA THR A 103 -7.89 -13.22 5.41
C THR A 103 -8.01 -11.73 5.69
N TYR A 104 -7.26 -11.23 6.68
CA TYR A 104 -7.25 -9.82 7.03
C TYR A 104 -6.76 -8.95 5.87
N VAL A 105 -5.64 -9.32 5.24
CA VAL A 105 -5.08 -8.59 4.10
C VAL A 105 -6.04 -8.59 2.90
N LYS A 106 -6.62 -9.75 2.58
CA LYS A 106 -7.62 -9.83 1.51
C LYS A 106 -8.79 -8.89 1.79
N GLN A 107 -9.33 -8.92 3.01
CA GLN A 107 -10.42 -8.03 3.39
C GLN A 107 -10.02 -6.55 3.29
N PHE A 108 -8.80 -6.19 3.70
CA PHE A 108 -8.32 -4.82 3.56
C PHE A 108 -8.22 -4.40 2.08
N ASN A 109 -7.68 -5.26 1.21
CA ASN A 109 -7.60 -4.98 -0.23
C ASN A 109 -9.00 -4.87 -0.86
N ASP A 110 -9.94 -5.73 -0.49
CA ASP A 110 -11.33 -5.67 -0.95
C ASP A 110 -11.99 -4.33 -0.50
N GLU A 111 -11.72 -3.87 0.73
CA GLU A 111 -12.26 -2.60 1.24
C GLU A 111 -11.59 -1.38 0.60
N LEU A 112 -10.32 -1.48 0.20
CA LEU A 112 -9.62 -0.48 -0.61
C LEU A 112 -10.26 -0.38 -2.02
N ASP A 113 -10.54 -1.51 -2.66
CA ASP A 113 -11.23 -1.55 -3.97
C ASP A 113 -12.64 -0.99 -3.89
N ALA A 114 -13.32 -1.17 -2.75
CA ALA A 114 -14.66 -0.63 -2.54
C ALA A 114 -14.69 0.90 -2.37
N LEU A 115 -13.54 1.55 -2.14
CA LEU A 115 -13.48 3.02 -2.12
C LEU A 115 -13.77 3.57 -3.51
N THR A 116 -14.78 4.44 -3.61
CA THR A 116 -15.10 5.16 -4.85
C THR A 116 -14.18 6.37 -5.01
N LEU A 117 -12.91 6.10 -5.31
CA LEU A 117 -11.89 7.13 -5.54
C LEU A 117 -12.15 7.84 -6.86
N LYS A 118 -11.85 9.15 -6.90
CA LYS A 118 -12.05 9.99 -8.08
C LYS A 118 -10.75 10.41 -8.73
N SER A 119 -9.71 10.66 -7.94
CA SER A 119 -8.41 11.13 -8.39
C SER A 119 -7.54 9.96 -8.83
N ALA A 120 -6.95 10.10 -10.01
CA ALA A 120 -6.01 9.10 -10.54
C ALA A 120 -4.79 8.95 -9.62
N GLU A 121 -4.38 10.02 -8.93
CA GLU A 121 -3.23 9.99 -8.05
C GLU A 121 -3.45 9.15 -6.78
N VAL A 122 -4.63 9.25 -6.16
CA VAL A 122 -4.92 8.43 -4.96
C VAL A 122 -5.29 7.01 -5.35
N ASP A 123 -5.84 6.81 -6.55
CA ASP A 123 -6.05 5.49 -7.13
C ASP A 123 -4.73 4.71 -7.31
N ALA A 124 -3.70 5.37 -7.88
CA ALA A 124 -2.36 4.80 -7.99
C ALA A 124 -1.71 4.54 -6.61
N LEU A 125 -1.99 5.38 -5.61
CA LEU A 125 -1.56 5.13 -4.22
C LEU A 125 -2.23 3.88 -3.65
N ARG A 126 -3.53 3.68 -3.90
CA ARG A 126 -4.28 2.49 -3.47
C ARG A 126 -3.64 1.22 -4.03
N GLU A 127 -3.31 1.18 -5.32
CA GLU A 127 -2.66 0.04 -5.95
C GLU A 127 -1.34 -0.32 -5.23
N LYS A 128 -0.49 0.67 -4.95
CA LYS A 128 0.76 0.46 -4.20
C LYS A 128 0.52 -0.07 -2.79
N MET A 129 -0.54 0.39 -2.12
CA MET A 129 -0.91 -0.13 -0.79
C MET A 129 -1.35 -1.59 -0.85
N GLN A 130 -2.10 -1.99 -1.88
CA GLN A 130 -2.50 -3.37 -2.10
C GLN A 130 -1.29 -4.27 -2.38
N ASP A 131 -0.37 -3.81 -3.24
CA ASP A 131 0.90 -4.49 -3.49
C ASP A 131 1.71 -4.69 -2.20
N ALA A 132 1.72 -3.68 -1.32
CA ALA A 132 2.44 -3.76 -0.04
C ALA A 132 1.80 -4.77 0.91
N ASN A 133 0.47 -4.83 0.94
CA ASN A 133 -0.27 -5.79 1.75
C ASN A 133 -0.01 -7.23 1.25
N ASP A 134 -0.09 -7.46 -0.05
CA ASP A 134 0.13 -8.77 -0.67
C ASP A 134 1.59 -9.24 -0.47
N LEU A 135 2.54 -8.32 -0.60
CA LEU A 135 3.94 -8.58 -0.32
C LEU A 135 4.18 -8.95 1.16
N GLY A 136 3.47 -8.30 2.09
CA GLY A 136 3.49 -8.64 3.51
C GLY A 136 3.00 -10.06 3.79
N VAL A 137 1.97 -10.51 3.08
CA VAL A 137 1.49 -11.91 3.12
C VAL A 137 2.54 -12.87 2.59
N GLU A 138 3.15 -12.56 1.44
CA GLU A 138 4.18 -13.43 0.86
C GLU A 138 5.38 -13.58 1.80
N LEU A 139 5.85 -12.47 2.37
CA LEU A 139 6.94 -12.47 3.35
C LEU A 139 6.56 -13.30 4.59
N THR A 140 5.34 -13.16 5.09
CA THR A 140 4.85 -13.92 6.25
C THR A 140 4.83 -15.42 5.95
N LYS A 141 4.30 -15.81 4.77
CA LYS A 141 4.28 -17.21 4.33
C LYS A 141 5.68 -17.80 4.23
N GLU A 142 6.58 -17.10 3.56
CA GLU A 142 7.96 -17.57 3.36
C GLU A 142 8.70 -17.73 4.69
N SER A 143 8.56 -16.74 5.57
CA SER A 143 9.24 -16.71 6.88
C SER A 143 8.72 -17.77 7.86
N THR A 144 7.51 -18.28 7.65
CA THR A 144 6.86 -19.25 8.55
C THR A 144 6.88 -20.68 8.03
N LYS A 145 7.49 -20.93 6.86
CA LYS A 145 7.72 -22.29 6.36
C LYS A 145 8.58 -23.09 7.32
N THR A 146 8.41 -24.41 7.30
CA THR A 146 9.30 -25.35 8.01
C THR A 146 10.76 -25.19 7.58
N THR A 147 10.99 -24.84 6.31
CA THR A 147 12.31 -24.50 5.78
C THR A 147 12.19 -23.19 4.99
N PRO A 148 12.44 -22.04 5.65
CA PRO A 148 12.38 -20.74 4.99
C PRO A 148 13.47 -20.57 3.95
N ASP A 149 13.16 -19.93 2.82
CA ASP A 149 14.16 -19.50 1.83
C ASP A 149 14.70 -18.11 2.20
N SER A 150 15.90 -18.06 2.77
CA SER A 150 16.54 -16.81 3.20
C SER A 150 16.80 -15.82 2.05
N ALA A 151 17.09 -16.32 0.84
CA ALA A 151 17.35 -15.46 -0.31
C ALA A 151 16.05 -14.78 -0.75
N LYS A 152 14.98 -15.58 -0.84
CA LYS A 152 13.65 -15.05 -1.13
C LYS A 152 13.14 -14.10 -0.05
N ILE A 153 13.34 -14.40 1.22
CA ILE A 153 12.98 -13.49 2.33
C ILE A 153 13.69 -12.14 2.19
N THR A 154 14.99 -12.16 1.88
CA THR A 154 15.77 -10.92 1.69
C THR A 154 15.25 -10.12 0.50
N GLU A 155 14.93 -10.78 -0.62
CA GLU A 155 14.32 -10.14 -1.78
C GLU A 155 12.98 -9.48 -1.43
N LEU A 156 12.09 -10.20 -0.75
CA LEU A 156 10.78 -9.70 -0.33
C LEU A 156 10.91 -8.51 0.64
N GLN A 157 11.86 -8.57 1.58
CA GLN A 157 12.16 -7.47 2.50
C GLN A 157 12.65 -6.21 1.78
N ASN A 158 13.50 -6.36 0.76
CA ASN A 158 13.98 -5.26 -0.05
C ASN A 158 12.83 -4.61 -0.84
N LYS A 159 12.00 -5.42 -1.50
CA LYS A 159 10.79 -4.96 -2.18
C LYS A 159 9.85 -4.22 -1.23
N ALA A 160 9.65 -4.75 -0.02
CA ALA A 160 8.76 -4.13 0.96
C ALA A 160 9.29 -2.77 1.42
N THR A 161 10.61 -2.66 1.61
CA THR A 161 11.27 -1.41 1.98
C THR A 161 11.17 -0.37 0.87
N GLU A 162 11.38 -0.77 -0.38
CA GLU A 162 11.26 0.12 -1.54
C GLU A 162 9.83 0.61 -1.73
N LEU A 163 8.87 -0.30 -1.67
CA LEU A 163 7.46 0.01 -1.81
C LEU A 163 6.96 0.92 -0.68
N GLN A 164 7.37 0.65 0.56
CA GLN A 164 7.05 1.52 1.70
C GLN A 164 7.60 2.93 1.52
N LYS A 165 8.83 3.08 1.00
CA LYS A 165 9.39 4.40 0.68
C LYS A 165 8.60 5.10 -0.41
N SER A 166 8.19 4.38 -1.47
CA SER A 166 7.35 4.95 -2.54
C SER A 166 6.01 5.44 -1.99
N ILE A 167 5.33 4.64 -1.18
CA ILE A 167 4.03 5.01 -0.57
C ILE A 167 4.19 6.28 0.28
N ILE A 168 5.22 6.35 1.12
CA ILE A 168 5.48 7.54 1.96
C ILE A 168 5.75 8.78 1.09
N ALA A 169 6.55 8.62 0.03
CA ALA A 169 6.84 9.71 -0.89
C ALA A 169 5.57 10.22 -1.59
N ASP A 170 4.72 9.32 -2.07
CA ASP A 170 3.48 9.67 -2.75
C ASP A 170 2.50 10.37 -1.81
N VAL A 171 2.27 9.83 -0.61
CA VAL A 171 1.43 10.46 0.41
C VAL A 171 1.94 11.86 0.74
N THR A 172 3.24 12.00 0.97
CA THR A 172 3.85 13.31 1.30
C THR A 172 3.68 14.30 0.15
N ALA A 173 3.87 13.87 -1.09
CA ALA A 173 3.70 14.71 -2.27
C ALA A 173 2.25 15.15 -2.46
N LEU A 174 1.29 14.25 -2.28
CA LEU A 174 -0.14 14.54 -2.41
C LEU A 174 -0.64 15.45 -1.28
N GLU A 175 -0.21 15.24 -0.04
CA GLU A 175 -0.50 16.14 1.08
C GLU A 175 0.07 17.53 0.85
N ALA A 176 1.31 17.63 0.36
CA ALA A 176 1.94 18.90 0.02
C ALA A 176 1.16 19.63 -1.09
N LYS A 177 0.70 18.90 -2.10
CA LYS A 177 -0.11 19.42 -3.21
C LYS A 177 -1.45 19.98 -2.71
N VAL A 178 -2.14 19.25 -1.82
CA VAL A 178 -3.38 19.73 -1.19
C VAL A 178 -3.14 20.97 -0.35
N LYS A 179 -2.05 21.00 0.45
CA LYS A 179 -1.72 22.14 1.31
C LYS A 179 -1.31 23.40 0.54
N ALA A 180 -0.67 23.25 -0.61
CA ALA A 180 -0.22 24.36 -1.44
C ALA A 180 -1.38 25.03 -2.21
N ALA A 181 -2.55 24.40 -2.27
CA ALA A 181 -3.71 24.97 -2.92
C ALA A 181 -4.27 26.16 -2.12
N PRO A 182 -4.65 27.26 -2.80
CA PRO A 182 -5.28 28.39 -2.13
C PRO A 182 -6.60 27.94 -1.48
N ALA A 183 -6.82 28.36 -0.23
CA ALA A 183 -8.09 28.14 0.44
C ALA A 183 -9.20 28.74 -0.43
N SER A 184 -10.09 27.88 -0.93
CA SER A 184 -11.26 28.27 -1.70
C SER A 184 -12.38 28.75 -0.78
#